data_AF-A0A5R9F806-F1
#
_entry.id   AF-A0A5R9F806-F1
#
_cell.length_a   1.000
_cell.length_b   1.000
_cell.length_c   1.000
_cell.angle_alpha   90.00
_cell.angle_beta   90.00
_cell.angle_gamma   90.00
#
_symmetry.space_group_name_H-M   'P 1'
#
loop_
_entity.id
_entity.type
_entity.pdbx_description
1 polymer ?
#
loop_
_entity_poly.entity_id
_entity_poly.type
_entity_poly.pdbx_seq_one_letter_code
_entity_poly.pdbx_strand_id
1 'polypeptide(L)'
;MDKTLAYLRESLSNWTKSEEIIVESINSKLENNHYKNEVTFLEDLSEEEAGFLTRILENEVKYADDQHDSIRKRELMNIYELLT
;
A
#
# COMPACT_ATOMS: atom_id res chain seq x y z
N MET A 1 -0.77 -8.82 11.81
CA MET A 1 -0.73 -7.85 10.70
C MET A 1 -2.16 -7.66 10.24
N ASP A 2 -2.61 -6.42 10.08
CA ASP A 2 -3.92 -6.13 9.50
C ASP A 2 -4.01 -6.79 8.10
N LYS A 3 -5.17 -7.33 7.73
CA LYS A 3 -5.35 -7.95 6.40
C LYS A 3 -5.11 -6.91 5.29
N THR A 4 -5.46 -5.67 5.56
CA THR A 4 -5.27 -4.52 4.68
C THR A 4 -3.80 -4.31 4.31
N LEU A 5 -2.93 -4.30 5.32
CA LEU A 5 -1.48 -4.13 5.13
C LEU A 5 -0.83 -5.33 4.42
N ALA A 6 -1.40 -6.53 4.53
CA ALA A 6 -0.93 -7.70 3.79
C ALA A 6 -1.15 -7.56 2.29
N TYR A 7 -2.35 -7.12 1.88
CA TYR A 7 -2.64 -6.84 0.47
C TYR A 7 -1.76 -5.72 -0.08
N LEU A 8 -1.50 -4.67 0.70
CA LEU A 8 -0.60 -3.60 0.29
C LEU A 8 0.82 -4.11 0.03
N ARG A 9 1.37 -4.88 0.98
CA ARG A 9 2.72 -5.47 0.83
C ARG A 9 2.82 -6.34 -0.41
N GLU A 10 1.78 -7.13 -0.69
CA GLU A 10 1.74 -7.95 -1.91
C GLU A 10 1.73 -7.07 -3.17
N SER A 11 0.89 -6.03 -3.20
CA SER A 11 0.85 -5.07 -4.32
C SER A 11 2.18 -4.35 -4.52
N LEU A 12 2.86 -3.92 -3.46
CA LEU A 12 4.19 -3.29 -3.53
C LEU A 12 5.24 -4.17 -4.22
N SER A 13 5.13 -5.51 -4.11
CA SER A 13 6.06 -6.43 -4.77
C SER A 13 6.02 -6.33 -6.30
N ASN A 14 4.90 -5.88 -6.89
CA ASN A 14 4.76 -5.63 -8.32
C ASN A 14 5.57 -4.41 -8.80
N TRP A 15 5.93 -3.50 -7.88
CA TRP A 15 6.54 -2.21 -8.19
C TRP A 15 8.03 -2.14 -7.83
N THR A 16 8.66 -3.24 -7.43
CA THR A 16 10.08 -3.30 -7.01
C THR A 16 11.10 -2.74 -8.01
N LYS A 17 10.78 -2.68 -9.30
CA LYS A 17 11.64 -2.10 -10.34
C LYS A 17 11.44 -0.59 -10.55
N SER A 18 10.37 -0.03 -10.00
CA SER A 18 9.99 1.38 -10.12
C SER A 18 10.25 2.07 -8.79
N GLU A 19 11.09 3.10 -8.78
CA GLU A 19 11.41 3.84 -7.54
C GLU A 19 11.84 2.91 -6.38
N GLU A 20 12.76 1.99 -6.69
CA GLU A 20 13.25 0.90 -5.83
C GLU A 20 13.53 1.35 -4.38
N ILE A 21 14.15 2.52 -4.21
CA ILE A 21 14.48 3.10 -2.90
C ILE A 21 13.22 3.37 -2.05
N ILE A 22 12.17 3.94 -2.65
CA ILE A 22 10.92 4.28 -1.95
C ILE A 22 10.17 2.99 -1.61
N VAL A 23 10.13 2.03 -2.55
CA VAL A 23 9.51 0.71 -2.32
C VAL A 23 10.22 -0.05 -1.19
N GLU A 24 11.55 -0.04 -1.16
CA GLU A 24 12.34 -0.64 -0.08
C GLU A 24 12.11 0.05 1.27
N SER A 25 12.01 1.38 1.29
CA SER A 25 11.71 2.13 2.52
C SER A 25 10.34 1.76 3.10
N ILE A 26 9.30 1.72 2.26
CA ILE A 26 7.95 1.34 2.67
C ILE A 26 7.90 -0.11 3.14
N ASN A 27 8.53 -1.04 2.42
CA ASN A 27 8.60 -2.44 2.84
C ASN A 27 9.34 -2.59 4.17
N SER A 28 10.44 -1.86 4.36
CA SER A 28 11.19 -1.86 5.62
C SER A 28 10.33 -1.37 6.79
N LYS A 29 9.50 -0.34 6.58
CA LYS A 29 8.51 0.10 7.57
C LYS A 29 7.52 -1.01 7.89
N LEU A 30 6.90 -1.63 6.87
CA LEU A 30 5.92 -2.71 7.05
C LEU A 30 6.49 -3.94 7.77
N GLU A 31 7.77 -4.26 7.56
CA GLU A 31 8.43 -5.42 8.18
C GLU A 31 8.91 -5.15 9.60
N ASN A 32 9.48 -3.98 9.86
CA ASN A 32 10.13 -3.67 11.13
C ASN A 32 9.17 -3.07 12.16
N ASN A 33 8.15 -2.34 11.71
CA ASN A 33 7.17 -1.71 12.59
C ASN A 33 5.92 -2.58 12.62
N HIS A 34 5.63 -3.14 13.79
CA HIS A 34 4.40 -3.91 14.04
C HIS A 34 3.18 -2.98 14.13
N TYR A 35 2.81 -2.36 13.02
CA TYR A 35 1.65 -1.47 12.95
C TYR A 35 0.37 -2.19 13.35
N LYS A 36 -0.45 -1.50 14.16
CA LYS A 36 -1.71 -2.05 14.66
C LYS A 36 -2.79 -2.03 13.58
N ASN A 37 -2.74 -1.04 12.70
CA ASN A 37 -3.66 -0.80 11.61
C ASN A 37 -2.99 0.08 10.53
N GLU A 38 -3.68 0.26 9.41
CA GLU A 38 -3.30 1.10 8.30
C GLU A 38 -3.07 2.57 8.71
N VAL A 39 -3.87 3.13 9.62
CA VAL A 39 -3.70 4.52 10.08
C VAL A 39 -2.32 4.72 10.70
N THR A 40 -1.92 3.85 11.63
CA THR A 40 -0.60 3.94 12.29
C THR A 40 0.56 3.73 11.32
N PHE A 41 0.33 3.03 10.20
CA PHE A 41 1.32 2.89 9.14
C PHE A 41 1.43 4.17 8.31
N LEU A 42 0.28 4.75 7.91
CA LEU A 42 0.23 5.96 7.10
C LEU A 42 0.81 7.18 7.82
N GLU A 43 0.63 7.29 9.14
CA GLU A 43 1.23 8.34 9.97
C GLU A 43 2.77 8.29 10.00
N ASP A 44 3.39 7.13 9.75
CA ASP A 44 4.85 6.99 9.70
C ASP A 44 5.41 7.26 8.30
N LEU A 45 4.57 7.46 7.28
CA LEU A 45 5.04 7.73 5.92
C LEU A 45 5.54 9.17 5.77
N SER A 46 6.63 9.32 5.02
CA SER A 46 7.03 10.60 4.46
C SER A 46 6.07 11.05 3.35
N GLU A 47 6.09 12.34 3.03
CA GLU A 47 5.28 12.91 1.94
C GLU A 47 5.58 12.23 0.58
N GLU A 48 6.85 11.90 0.33
CA GLU A 48 7.27 11.19 -0.87
C GLU A 48 6.71 9.76 -0.93
N GLU A 49 6.81 9.01 0.17
CA GLU A 49 6.26 7.66 0.27
C GLU A 49 4.72 7.66 0.13
N ALA A 50 4.04 8.60 0.78
CA ALA A 50 2.59 8.76 0.68
C ALA A 50 2.16 9.08 -0.75
N GLY A 51 2.84 10.03 -1.41
CA GLY A 51 2.58 10.38 -2.80
C GLY A 51 2.81 9.22 -3.78
N PHE A 52 3.86 8.42 -3.54
CA PHE A 52 4.11 7.19 -4.30
C PHE A 52 3.00 6.16 -4.07
N LEU A 53 2.64 5.90 -2.81
CA LEU A 53 1.58 4.97 -2.41
C LEU A 53 0.24 5.31 -3.04
N THR A 54 -0.17 6.57 -3.05
CA THR A 54 -1.42 7.02 -3.69
C THR A 54 -1.46 6.64 -5.17
N ARG A 55 -0.36 6.85 -5.91
CA ARG A 55 -0.28 6.56 -7.35
C ARG A 55 -0.35 5.06 -7.64
N ILE A 56 0.36 4.23 -6.88
CA ILE A 56 0.34 2.79 -7.10
C ILE A 56 -1.01 2.18 -6.68
N LEU A 57 -1.62 2.69 -5.60
CA LEU A 57 -2.90 2.20 -5.10
C LEU A 57 -4.02 2.47 -6.11
N GLU A 58 -4.02 3.61 -6.79
CA GLU A 58 -4.96 3.88 -7.88
C GLU A 58 -4.88 2.81 -8.99
N ASN A 59 -3.66 2.44 -9.39
CA ASN A 59 -3.44 1.39 -10.39
C ASN A 59 -3.86 0.00 -9.89
N GLU A 60 -3.52 -0.34 -8.65
CA GLU A 60 -3.78 -1.65 -8.07
C GLU A 60 -5.26 -1.87 -7.74
N VAL A 61 -5.97 -0.84 -7.29
CA VAL A 61 -7.44 -0.85 -7.10
C VAL A 61 -8.15 -1.10 -8.42
N LYS A 62 -7.72 -0.40 -9.49
CA LYS A 62 -8.26 -0.63 -10.83
C LYS A 62 -7.98 -2.04 -11.33
N TYR A 63 -6.75 -2.52 -11.16
CA TYR A 63 -6.37 -3.88 -11.53
C TYR A 63 -7.19 -4.94 -10.78
N ALA A 64 -7.39 -4.77 -9.47
CA ALA A 64 -8.23 -5.67 -8.67
C ALA A 64 -9.69 -5.69 -9.16
N ASP A 65 -10.23 -4.54 -9.57
CA ASP A 65 -11.57 -4.44 -10.15
C ASP A 65 -11.67 -5.19 -11.49
N ASP A 66 -10.67 -5.01 -12.36
CA ASP A 66 -10.58 -5.69 -13.66
C ASP A 66 -10.45 -7.22 -13.51
N GLN A 67 -9.80 -7.69 -12.44
CA GLN A 67 -9.70 -9.11 -12.08
C GLN A 67 -10.94 -9.64 -11.32
N HIS A 68 -11.95 -8.80 -11.08
CA HIS A 68 -13.10 -9.12 -10.23
C HIS A 68 -12.73 -9.57 -8.80
N ASP A 69 -11.56 -9.15 -8.30
CA ASP A 69 -11.11 -9.38 -6.93
C ASP A 69 -11.65 -8.29 -6.00
N SER A 70 -12.93 -8.46 -5.65
CA SER A 70 -13.64 -7.52 -4.78
C SER A 70 -13.05 -7.36 -3.38
N ILE A 71 -12.37 -8.39 -2.86
CA ILE A 71 -11.73 -8.31 -1.54
C ILE A 71 -10.49 -7.44 -1.65
N ARG A 72 -9.56 -7.76 -2.57
CA ARG A 72 -8.35 -6.97 -2.77
C ARG A 72 -8.68 -5.51 -3.08
N LYS A 73 -9.66 -5.27 -3.97
CA LYS A 73 -10.14 -3.93 -4.29
C LYS A 73 -10.55 -3.16 -3.03
N ARG A 74 -11.38 -3.76 -2.17
CA ARG A 74 -11.87 -3.12 -0.94
C ARG A 74 -10.73 -2.80 0.02
N GLU A 75 -9.87 -3.77 0.29
CA GLU A 75 -8.78 -3.58 1.25
C GLU A 75 -7.79 -2.51 0.77
N LEU A 76 -7.44 -2.47 -0.52
CA LEU A 76 -6.57 -1.43 -1.08
C LEU A 76 -7.25 -0.05 -1.12
N MET A 77 -8.56 -0.01 -1.40
CA MET A 77 -9.34 1.24 -1.40
C MET A 77 -9.35 1.88 -0.01
N ASN A 78 -9.45 1.11 1.07
CA ASN A 78 -9.41 1.65 2.43
C ASN A 78 -8.13 2.48 2.68
N ILE A 79 -6.98 2.02 2.17
CA ILE A 79 -5.71 2.73 2.32
C ILE A 79 -5.68 3.98 1.44
N TYR A 80 -6.17 3.86 0.20
CA TYR A 80 -6.23 4.98 -0.75
C TYR A 80 -7.10 6.13 -0.23
N GLU A 81 -8.25 5.82 0.36
CA GLU A 81 -9.15 6.81 0.96
C GLU A 81 -8.54 7.52 2.17
N LEU A 82 -7.65 6.86 2.92
CA LEU A 82 -6.95 7.50 4.05
C LEU A 82 -5.79 8.41 3.60
N LEU A 83 -5.30 8.24 2.37
CA LEU A 83 -4.23 9.04 1.78
C LEU A 83 -4.74 10.28 1.02
N THR A 84 -6.05 10.40 0.80
CA THR A 84 -6.70 11.45 -0.02
C THR A 84 -7.55 12.39 0.83
#